data_AF-A0A9E0TTN6-F1
#
_entry.id   AF-A0A9E0TTN6-F1
#
_cell.length_a   1.000
_cell.length_b   1.000
_cell.length_c   1.000
_cell.angle_alpha   90.00
_cell.angle_beta   90.00
_cell.angle_gamma   90.00
#
_symmetry.space_group_name_H-M   'P 1'
#
loop_
_entity.id
_entity.type
_entity.pdbx_description
1 polymer ?
#
loop_
_entity_poly.entity_id
_entity_poly.type
_entity_poly.pdbx_seq_one_letter_code
_entity_poly.pdbx_strand_id
1 'polypeptide(L)'
;MALRFLNVLSLGFPFFTGILSLLQSHLLALNPSVFQQKLQESTPLWMKEQIERDLAPFRKELSQKFLDSLFTKEEFYLFRVQVKDGKLTVQKSISVEGHPVPAMVIPHLQQLHALKPLPDLDILFTAHDTFYPCQTKGPAWPIFIITKSKHDPGLILFPDWFALNDFEPDRAKILQGNDMYPWGCKINRLFFRGKDTGVHEDYARWKDYPRPRLVALSAKYPKLIDAKFNDLFYTPMLKKAKKEGWMGKFVSTKHFPRYRYLMDIDGNCAATPRFPLLLHSNSVILKSITDSIQWFYPKIKPYVHFIPVKEDLSDLLSQLEWAKNHHHECQIISQNARQLAEEVLSHEAIFLYLYRLLEEYSKRQQQYYLEL
;
A
#
# COMPACT_ATOMS: atom_id res chain seq x y z
N MET A 1 -19.06 -22.14 -7.13
CA MET A 1 -19.88 -21.84 -5.94
C MET A 1 -19.36 -20.55 -5.30
N ALA A 2 -19.30 -19.49 -6.10
CA ALA A 2 -18.74 -18.18 -5.80
C ALA A 2 -19.66 -17.19 -6.51
N LEU A 3 -20.59 -16.59 -5.77
CA LEU A 3 -21.43 -15.45 -6.19
C LEU A 3 -22.39 -15.13 -5.05
N ARG A 4 -21.92 -14.30 -4.12
CA ARG A 4 -22.80 -13.55 -3.22
C ARG A 4 -22.14 -12.28 -2.66
N PHE A 5 -21.30 -11.60 -3.43
CA PHE A 5 -20.77 -10.30 -3.01
C PHE A 5 -20.59 -9.39 -4.21
N LEU A 6 -21.69 -8.77 -4.63
CA LEU A 6 -21.77 -7.46 -5.30
C LEU A 6 -23.25 -7.13 -5.47
N ASN A 7 -23.89 -6.79 -4.35
CA ASN A 7 -25.15 -6.04 -4.34
C ASN A 7 -25.37 -5.47 -2.94
N VAL A 8 -24.71 -4.34 -2.68
CA VAL A 8 -25.23 -3.35 -1.73
C VAL A 8 -25.14 -1.99 -2.43
N LEU A 9 -26.25 -1.71 -3.14
CA LEU A 9 -26.91 -0.41 -3.29
C LEU A 9 -26.05 0.84 -3.12
N SER A 10 -25.83 1.49 -4.27
CA SER A 10 -26.09 2.91 -4.50
C SER A 10 -26.46 3.75 -3.26
N LEU A 11 -25.46 4.40 -2.68
CA LEU A 11 -25.66 5.67 -1.99
C LEU A 11 -24.90 6.72 -2.78
N GLY A 12 -25.66 7.54 -3.51
CA GLY A 12 -25.13 8.67 -4.25
C GLY A 12 -24.32 9.57 -3.32
N PHE A 13 -23.01 9.58 -3.55
CA PHE A 13 -22.08 10.53 -2.98
C PHE A 13 -21.67 11.49 -4.11
N PRO A 14 -21.72 12.81 -3.89
CA PRO A 14 -21.39 13.81 -4.90
C PRO A 14 -19.85 13.89 -5.01
N PHE A 15 -19.23 12.87 -5.58
CA PHE A 15 -17.77 12.80 -5.73
C PHE A 15 -17.30 12.92 -7.18
N PHE A 16 -18.16 12.65 -8.17
CA PHE A 16 -17.73 12.53 -9.56
C PHE A 16 -17.40 13.85 -10.27
N THR A 17 -17.92 15.00 -9.82
CA THR A 17 -17.60 16.30 -10.44
C THR A 17 -16.39 16.99 -9.79
N GLY A 18 -16.05 16.65 -8.55
CA GLY A 18 -14.87 17.19 -7.86
C GLY A 18 -13.57 16.43 -8.17
N ILE A 19 -13.64 15.13 -8.46
CA ILE A 19 -12.46 14.28 -8.72
C ILE A 19 -11.71 14.73 -9.98
N LEU A 20 -12.41 15.16 -11.04
CA LEU A 20 -11.77 15.60 -12.29
C LEU A 20 -11.00 16.93 -12.14
N SER A 21 -11.48 17.88 -11.32
CA SER A 21 -10.74 19.13 -11.07
C SER A 21 -9.59 18.96 -10.07
N LEU A 22 -9.73 18.02 -9.12
CA LEU A 22 -8.65 17.61 -8.20
C LEU A 22 -7.55 16.79 -8.88
N LEU A 23 -7.89 15.94 -9.85
CA LEU A 23 -6.89 15.21 -10.66
C LEU A 23 -6.00 16.16 -11.47
N GLN A 24 -6.55 17.29 -11.93
CA GLN A 24 -5.78 18.31 -12.65
C GLN A 24 -4.87 19.15 -11.74
N SER A 25 -5.23 19.38 -10.48
CA SER A 25 -4.40 20.14 -9.53
C SER A 25 -3.31 19.29 -8.84
N HIS A 26 -3.47 17.97 -8.74
CA HIS A 26 -2.49 17.06 -8.13
C HIS A 26 -1.44 16.49 -9.10
N LEU A 27 -1.66 16.59 -10.42
CA LEU A 27 -0.60 16.38 -11.44
C LEU A 27 0.58 17.37 -11.29
N LEU A 28 0.42 18.42 -10.46
CA LEU A 28 1.42 19.45 -10.16
C LEU A 28 2.33 19.13 -8.96
N ALA A 29 2.17 17.98 -8.29
CA ALA A 29 3.00 17.63 -7.12
C ALA A 29 4.39 17.09 -7.48
N LEU A 30 4.55 16.48 -8.66
CA LEU A 30 5.82 15.94 -9.12
C LEU A 30 6.68 17.08 -9.68
N ASN A 31 7.86 17.33 -9.10
CA ASN A 31 8.78 18.34 -9.63
C ASN A 31 9.60 17.74 -10.80
N PRO A 32 9.41 18.20 -12.05
CA PRO A 32 10.10 17.61 -13.21
C PRO A 32 11.63 17.72 -13.10
N SER A 33 12.15 18.84 -12.60
CA SER A 33 13.59 19.06 -12.48
C SER A 33 14.22 18.11 -11.47
N VAL A 34 13.57 17.90 -10.31
CA VAL A 34 14.04 16.96 -9.28
C VAL A 34 13.95 15.53 -9.80
N PHE A 35 12.88 15.18 -10.50
CA PHE A 35 12.74 13.86 -11.13
C PHE A 35 13.84 13.60 -12.18
N GLN A 36 14.12 14.56 -13.07
CA GLN A 36 15.19 14.44 -14.07
C GLN A 36 16.58 14.31 -13.42
N GLN A 37 16.85 15.07 -12.35
CA GLN A 37 18.08 14.93 -11.59
C GLN A 37 18.23 13.50 -11.03
N LYS A 38 17.17 12.98 -10.38
CA LYS A 38 17.17 11.60 -9.85
C LYS A 38 17.33 10.53 -10.93
N LEU A 39 16.86 10.78 -12.16
CA LEU A 39 17.08 9.87 -13.29
C LEU A 39 18.55 9.80 -13.74
N GLN A 40 19.32 10.86 -13.52
CA GLN A 40 20.76 10.89 -13.84
C GLN A 40 21.61 10.20 -12.76
N GLU A 41 21.10 10.13 -11.53
CA GLU A 41 21.74 9.41 -10.44
C GLU A 41 21.70 7.88 -10.65
N SER A 42 22.66 7.18 -10.03
CA SER A 42 22.67 5.72 -10.05
C SER A 42 21.43 5.17 -9.34
N THR A 43 20.75 4.20 -9.95
CA THR A 43 19.61 3.52 -9.33
C THR A 43 20.01 2.97 -7.94
N PRO A 44 19.31 3.36 -6.86
CA PRO A 44 19.61 2.87 -5.52
C PRO A 44 19.62 1.34 -5.44
N LEU A 45 20.57 0.78 -4.69
CA LEU A 45 20.77 -0.68 -4.62
C LEU A 45 19.50 -1.44 -4.25
N TRP A 46 18.73 -0.92 -3.29
CA TRP A 46 17.49 -1.56 -2.84
C TRP A 46 16.42 -1.64 -3.94
N MET A 47 16.36 -0.65 -4.85
CA MET A 47 15.44 -0.69 -5.99
C MET A 47 15.87 -1.80 -6.93
N LYS A 48 17.17 -1.90 -7.24
CA LYS A 48 17.73 -2.99 -8.07
C LYS A 48 17.43 -4.35 -7.46
N GLU A 49 17.65 -4.53 -6.16
CA GLU A 49 17.40 -5.79 -5.46
C GLU A 49 15.90 -6.17 -5.45
N GLN A 50 15.01 -5.20 -5.25
CA GLN A 50 13.57 -5.46 -5.29
C GLN A 50 13.09 -5.78 -6.72
N ILE A 51 13.51 -4.99 -7.71
CA ILE A 51 13.18 -5.21 -9.12
C ILE A 51 13.71 -6.57 -9.56
N GLU A 52 14.96 -6.91 -9.24
CA GLU A 52 15.52 -8.23 -9.55
C GLU A 52 14.73 -9.34 -8.88
N ARG A 53 14.41 -9.21 -7.60
CA ARG A 53 13.62 -10.22 -6.87
C ARG A 53 12.28 -10.50 -7.53
N ASP A 54 11.58 -9.46 -7.97
CA ASP A 54 10.26 -9.61 -8.58
C ASP A 54 10.34 -10.10 -10.02
N LEU A 55 11.39 -9.73 -10.76
CA LEU A 55 11.51 -10.06 -12.18
C LEU A 55 12.31 -11.35 -12.45
N ALA A 56 13.13 -11.83 -11.51
CA ALA A 56 13.99 -13.02 -11.67
C ALA A 56 13.22 -14.32 -12.01
N PRO A 57 11.98 -14.53 -11.51
CA PRO A 57 11.26 -15.77 -11.77
C PRO A 57 10.75 -15.92 -13.20
N PHE A 58 10.63 -14.82 -13.96
CA PHE A 58 10.09 -14.88 -15.31
C PHE A 58 11.16 -15.23 -16.34
N ARG A 59 10.83 -16.16 -17.23
CA ARG A 59 11.57 -16.45 -18.45
C ARG A 59 10.65 -16.28 -19.65
N LYS A 60 10.18 -17.37 -20.25
CA LYS A 60 9.29 -17.37 -21.43
C LYS A 60 7.92 -16.77 -21.14
N GLU A 61 7.56 -16.63 -19.87
CA GLU A 61 6.33 -16.01 -19.37
C GLU A 61 6.22 -14.54 -19.79
N LEU A 62 7.31 -13.90 -20.20
CA LEU A 62 7.31 -12.52 -20.73
C LEU A 62 7.01 -12.44 -22.23
N SER A 63 6.84 -13.55 -22.95
CA SER A 63 6.54 -13.55 -24.39
C SER A 63 5.15 -12.98 -24.71
N GLN A 64 5.01 -12.39 -25.89
CA GLN A 64 3.76 -11.77 -26.33
C GLN A 64 2.58 -12.74 -26.26
N LYS A 65 2.80 -13.97 -26.72
CA LYS A 65 1.81 -15.06 -26.71
C LYS A 65 1.34 -15.42 -25.29
N PHE A 66 2.26 -15.41 -24.31
CA PHE A 66 1.90 -15.69 -22.93
C PHE A 66 1.03 -14.58 -22.35
N LEU A 67 1.41 -13.32 -22.57
CA LEU A 67 0.65 -12.16 -22.11
C LEU A 67 -0.74 -12.09 -22.75
N ASP A 68 -0.85 -12.38 -24.04
CA ASP A 68 -2.15 -12.47 -24.73
C ASP A 68 -3.03 -13.56 -24.12
N SER A 69 -2.45 -14.74 -23.85
CA SER A 69 -3.17 -15.83 -23.19
C SER A 69 -3.58 -15.47 -21.76
N LEU A 70 -2.74 -14.73 -21.02
CA LEU A 70 -3.02 -14.33 -19.65
C LEU A 70 -4.09 -13.24 -19.60
N PHE A 71 -4.11 -12.32 -20.55
CA PHE A 71 -5.08 -11.23 -20.60
C PHE A 71 -6.53 -11.69 -20.83
N THR A 72 -6.73 -12.91 -21.35
CA THR A 72 -8.06 -13.54 -21.48
C THR A 72 -8.58 -14.18 -20.19
N LYS A 73 -7.77 -14.20 -19.12
CA LYS A 73 -8.12 -14.78 -17.82
C LYS A 73 -8.86 -13.76 -16.97
N GLU A 74 -10.18 -13.79 -17.09
CA GLU A 74 -11.08 -12.83 -16.44
C GLU A 74 -11.01 -12.86 -14.91
N GLU A 75 -10.56 -13.97 -14.31
CA GLU A 75 -10.35 -14.11 -12.86
C GLU A 75 -9.31 -13.15 -12.28
N PHE A 76 -8.39 -12.64 -13.10
CA PHE A 76 -7.31 -11.75 -12.67
C PHE A 76 -7.63 -10.26 -12.79
N TYR A 77 -8.78 -9.89 -13.38
CA TYR A 77 -9.24 -8.49 -13.47
C TYR A 77 -8.15 -7.57 -14.04
N LEU A 78 -7.72 -7.87 -15.26
CA LEU A 78 -6.50 -7.32 -15.85
C LEU A 78 -6.75 -6.08 -16.72
N PHE A 79 -5.78 -5.19 -16.67
CA PHE A 79 -5.61 -4.09 -17.61
C PHE A 79 -4.25 -4.21 -18.27
N ARG A 80 -4.20 -3.84 -19.54
CA ARG A 80 -3.00 -3.92 -20.36
C ARG A 80 -2.55 -2.55 -20.77
N VAL A 81 -1.27 -2.24 -20.56
CA VAL A 81 -0.64 -1.01 -21.05
C VAL A 81 0.50 -1.41 -21.96
N GLN A 82 0.42 -0.96 -23.21
CA GLN A 82 1.42 -1.21 -24.23
C GLN A 82 2.05 0.09 -24.69
N VAL A 83 3.37 0.14 -24.68
CA VAL A 83 4.15 1.15 -25.38
C VAL A 83 4.78 0.48 -26.59
N LYS A 84 4.48 1.00 -27.78
CA LYS A 84 5.06 0.53 -29.03
C LYS A 84 5.32 1.70 -29.95
N ASP A 85 6.52 1.80 -30.49
CA ASP A 85 6.94 2.91 -31.38
C ASP A 85 6.66 4.28 -30.72
N GLY A 86 6.90 4.36 -29.40
CA GLY A 86 6.66 5.57 -28.59
C GLY A 86 5.18 5.90 -28.32
N LYS A 87 4.23 5.05 -28.71
CA LYS A 87 2.80 5.25 -28.46
C LYS A 87 2.32 4.38 -27.30
N LEU A 88 1.82 5.01 -26.24
CA LEU A 88 1.16 4.34 -25.12
C LEU A 88 -0.32 4.07 -25.45
N THR A 89 -0.74 2.83 -25.31
CA THR A 89 -2.14 2.38 -25.48
C THR A 89 -2.59 1.58 -24.26
N VAL A 90 -3.90 1.60 -24.00
CA VAL A 90 -4.50 0.92 -22.84
C VAL A 90 -5.65 0.06 -23.32
N GLN A 91 -5.69 -1.19 -22.85
CA GLN A 91 -6.79 -2.13 -23.10
C GLN A 91 -7.29 -2.67 -21.76
N LYS A 92 -8.58 -3.03 -21.71
CA LYS A 92 -9.22 -3.62 -20.54
C LYS A 92 -9.74 -5.02 -20.89
N SER A 93 -9.65 -5.98 -19.96
CA SER A 93 -10.34 -7.27 -20.14
C SER A 93 -11.86 -7.06 -20.01
N ILE A 94 -12.66 -8.09 -20.32
CA ILE A 94 -14.12 -7.97 -20.33
C ILE A 94 -14.66 -7.85 -18.89
N SER A 95 -14.01 -8.48 -17.91
CA SER A 95 -14.45 -8.56 -16.51
C SER A 95 -14.33 -7.28 -15.69
N VAL A 96 -13.73 -6.22 -16.24
CA VAL A 96 -13.34 -5.02 -15.49
C VAL A 96 -14.03 -3.73 -15.96
N GLU A 97 -15.13 -3.86 -16.70
CA GLU A 97 -15.87 -2.70 -17.18
C GLU A 97 -16.35 -1.81 -16.01
N GLY A 98 -15.93 -0.55 -16.02
CA GLY A 98 -16.29 0.43 -15.00
C GLY A 98 -15.48 0.36 -13.69
N HIS A 99 -14.46 -0.50 -13.61
CA HIS A 99 -13.61 -0.55 -12.42
C HIS A 99 -12.81 0.76 -12.24
N PRO A 100 -12.64 1.29 -11.00
CA PRO A 100 -12.00 2.59 -10.78
C PRO A 100 -10.47 2.59 -10.94
N VAL A 101 -9.80 1.45 -10.71
CA VAL A 101 -8.33 1.37 -10.65
C VAL A 101 -7.61 1.97 -11.88
N PRO A 102 -8.03 1.74 -13.14
CA PRO A 102 -7.38 2.36 -14.29
C PRO A 102 -7.34 3.89 -14.23
N ALA A 103 -8.43 4.52 -13.78
CA ALA A 103 -8.48 5.98 -13.64
C ALA A 103 -7.50 6.51 -12.59
N MET A 104 -7.03 5.64 -11.69
CA MET A 104 -6.06 5.98 -10.64
C MET A 104 -4.61 5.60 -10.98
N VAL A 105 -4.37 4.84 -12.06
CA VAL A 105 -3.02 4.37 -12.45
C VAL A 105 -2.60 4.95 -13.81
N ILE A 106 -3.49 4.89 -14.81
CA ILE A 106 -3.18 5.27 -16.20
C ILE A 106 -2.71 6.72 -16.34
N PRO A 107 -3.33 7.74 -15.69
CA PRO A 107 -2.85 9.12 -15.80
C PRO A 107 -1.39 9.28 -15.35
N HIS A 108 -0.97 8.55 -14.32
CA HIS A 108 0.41 8.60 -13.82
C HIS A 108 1.40 7.91 -14.76
N LEU A 109 1.01 6.81 -15.42
CA LEU A 109 1.82 6.20 -16.47
C LEU A 109 1.98 7.11 -17.69
N GLN A 110 0.90 7.81 -18.08
CA GLN A 110 0.95 8.81 -19.16
C GLN A 110 1.83 9.99 -18.79
N GLN A 111 1.71 10.49 -17.55
CA GLN A 111 2.58 11.55 -17.02
C GLN A 111 4.05 11.11 -17.01
N LEU A 112 4.34 9.90 -16.51
CA LEU A 112 5.68 9.35 -16.50
C LEU A 112 6.25 9.25 -17.92
N HIS A 113 5.47 8.72 -18.86
CA HIS A 113 5.87 8.62 -20.27
C HIS A 113 6.11 10.00 -20.92
N ALA A 114 5.33 11.02 -20.57
CA ALA A 114 5.53 12.38 -21.06
C ALA A 114 6.81 13.02 -20.49
N LEU A 115 7.15 12.75 -19.23
CA LEU A 115 8.37 13.27 -18.58
C LEU A 115 9.64 12.55 -19.04
N LYS A 116 9.53 11.24 -19.24
CA LYS A 116 10.61 10.37 -19.71
C LYS A 116 9.97 9.25 -20.53
N PRO A 117 10.11 9.27 -21.88
CA PRO A 117 9.52 8.24 -22.73
C PRO A 117 9.87 6.84 -22.23
N LEU A 118 8.83 6.06 -21.99
CA LEU A 118 8.95 4.64 -21.65
C LEU A 118 9.45 3.87 -22.88
N PRO A 119 10.30 2.84 -22.70
CA PRO A 119 10.68 1.95 -23.78
C PRO A 119 9.49 1.10 -24.24
N ASP A 120 9.64 0.42 -25.37
CA ASP A 120 8.65 -0.54 -25.84
C ASP A 120 8.46 -1.65 -24.80
N LEU A 121 7.21 -1.84 -24.35
CA LEU A 121 6.84 -2.76 -23.27
C LEU A 121 5.35 -3.09 -23.33
N ASP A 122 4.99 -4.21 -22.71
CA ASP A 122 3.62 -4.70 -22.62
C ASP A 122 3.33 -5.23 -21.21
N ILE A 123 2.69 -4.44 -20.36
CA ILE A 123 2.43 -4.81 -18.97
C ILE A 123 0.97 -5.19 -18.76
N LEU A 124 0.76 -6.14 -17.85
CA LEU A 124 -0.54 -6.49 -17.30
C LEU A 124 -0.57 -6.11 -15.82
N PHE A 125 -1.52 -5.28 -15.40
CA PHE A 125 -1.74 -4.99 -13.98
C PHE A 125 -3.16 -5.38 -13.56
N THR A 126 -3.31 -5.79 -12.30
CA THR A 126 -4.60 -6.25 -11.76
C THR A 126 -5.30 -5.15 -10.96
N ALA A 127 -6.63 -5.22 -10.92
CA ALA A 127 -7.46 -4.46 -9.99
C ALA A 127 -7.51 -5.05 -8.57
N HIS A 128 -7.02 -6.29 -8.36
CA HIS A 128 -6.99 -6.92 -7.05
C HIS A 128 -5.92 -6.29 -6.15
N ASP A 129 -6.21 -6.17 -4.86
CA ASP A 129 -5.22 -5.70 -3.87
C ASP A 129 -4.09 -6.74 -3.69
N THR A 130 -4.45 -8.02 -3.67
CA THR A 130 -3.56 -9.19 -3.55
C THR A 130 -4.26 -10.40 -4.17
N PHE A 131 -3.51 -11.47 -4.47
CA PHE A 131 -4.09 -12.79 -4.72
C PHE A 131 -4.09 -13.65 -3.45
N TYR A 132 -5.17 -14.39 -3.24
CA TYR A 132 -5.32 -15.33 -2.13
C TYR A 132 -5.97 -16.64 -2.61
N PRO A 133 -5.48 -17.83 -2.20
CA PRO A 133 -4.26 -18.03 -1.42
C PRO A 133 -3.00 -17.65 -2.21
N CYS A 134 -1.91 -17.39 -1.50
CA CYS A 134 -0.60 -17.12 -2.10
C CYS A 134 -0.20 -18.27 -3.05
N GLN A 135 0.28 -17.91 -4.24
CA GLN A 135 0.73 -18.86 -5.24
C GLN A 135 2.19 -19.22 -5.00
N THR A 136 2.42 -20.30 -4.25
CA THR A 136 3.77 -20.84 -4.04
C THR A 136 4.17 -21.91 -5.07
N LYS A 137 3.21 -22.37 -5.88
CA LYS A 137 3.38 -23.42 -6.90
C LYS A 137 2.58 -23.06 -8.14
N GLY A 138 3.19 -23.17 -9.32
CA GLY A 138 2.56 -22.84 -10.59
C GLY A 138 3.48 -21.99 -11.48
N PRO A 139 3.02 -21.62 -12.69
CA PRO A 139 3.74 -20.68 -13.53
C PRO A 139 3.79 -19.31 -12.87
N ALA A 140 4.91 -18.60 -13.01
CA ALA A 140 5.01 -17.22 -12.57
C ALA A 140 4.12 -16.34 -13.46
N TRP A 141 3.35 -15.42 -12.86
CA TRP A 141 2.49 -14.51 -13.60
C TRP A 141 3.10 -13.12 -13.64
N PRO A 142 3.47 -12.59 -14.82
CA PRO A 142 4.03 -11.25 -14.93
C PRO A 142 2.93 -10.18 -14.80
N ILE A 143 2.18 -10.25 -13.70
CA ILE A 143 1.10 -9.36 -13.31
C ILE A 143 1.64 -8.39 -12.27
N PHE A 144 1.46 -7.11 -12.55
CA PHE A 144 1.75 -6.01 -11.65
C PHE A 144 0.63 -5.91 -10.61
N ILE A 145 1.00 -5.96 -9.33
CA ILE A 145 0.10 -5.98 -8.18
C ILE A 145 0.61 -5.05 -7.06
N ILE A 146 -0.30 -4.51 -6.25
CA ILE A 146 0.07 -3.53 -5.22
C ILE A 146 0.60 -4.17 -3.93
N THR A 147 0.16 -5.40 -3.63
CA THR A 147 0.65 -6.18 -2.49
C THR A 147 0.73 -7.65 -2.87
N LYS A 148 1.65 -8.39 -2.25
CA LYS A 148 1.73 -9.85 -2.36
C LYS A 148 2.28 -10.46 -1.08
N SER A 149 2.18 -11.78 -0.96
CA SER A 149 2.97 -12.50 0.05
C SER A 149 4.45 -12.46 -0.32
N LYS A 150 5.35 -12.32 0.66
CA LYS A 150 6.80 -12.44 0.47
C LYS A 150 7.22 -13.82 -0.05
N HIS A 151 6.32 -14.80 0.05
CA HIS A 151 6.51 -16.16 -0.43
C HIS A 151 6.01 -16.36 -1.87
N ASP A 152 5.39 -15.33 -2.48
CA ASP A 152 4.93 -15.38 -3.86
C ASP A 152 6.04 -14.89 -4.82
N PRO A 153 6.68 -15.81 -5.57
CA PRO A 153 7.70 -15.43 -6.53
C PRO A 153 7.08 -14.89 -7.82
N GLY A 154 5.81 -15.16 -8.10
CA GLY A 154 5.23 -15.08 -9.42
C GLY A 154 4.40 -13.82 -9.66
N LEU A 155 4.72 -12.70 -9.01
CA LEU A 155 3.99 -11.42 -9.14
C LEU A 155 4.96 -10.24 -9.03
N ILE A 156 4.61 -9.10 -9.63
CA ILE A 156 5.47 -7.92 -9.70
C ILE A 156 4.90 -6.81 -8.81
N LEU A 157 5.62 -6.37 -7.78
CA LEU A 157 5.16 -5.26 -6.96
C LEU A 157 5.41 -3.93 -7.66
N PHE A 158 4.39 -3.07 -7.68
CA PHE A 158 4.52 -1.68 -8.14
C PHE A 158 3.84 -0.71 -7.18
N PRO A 159 4.14 0.60 -7.27
CA PRO A 159 3.49 1.60 -6.44
C PRO A 159 1.97 1.59 -6.61
N ASP A 160 1.25 1.49 -5.50
CA ASP A 160 -0.20 1.53 -5.48
C ASP A 160 -0.74 2.92 -5.88
N TRP A 161 -2.04 2.99 -6.17
CA TRP A 161 -2.68 4.22 -6.59
C TRP A 161 -2.71 5.34 -5.54
N PHE A 162 -2.54 5.03 -4.25
CA PHE A 162 -2.33 6.06 -3.23
C PHE A 162 -0.92 6.63 -3.34
N ALA A 163 0.09 5.77 -3.51
CA ALA A 163 1.48 6.17 -3.72
C ALA A 163 1.64 6.99 -5.01
N LEU A 164 1.03 6.55 -6.11
CA LEU A 164 1.03 7.30 -7.38
C LEU A 164 0.41 8.69 -7.25
N ASN A 165 -0.54 8.86 -6.32
CA ASN A 165 -1.16 10.15 -6.00
C ASN A 165 -0.50 10.88 -4.80
N ASP A 166 0.78 10.62 -4.53
CA ASP A 166 1.59 11.21 -3.43
C ASP A 166 0.94 11.09 -2.02
N PHE A 167 0.06 10.10 -1.86
CA PHE A 167 -0.76 9.87 -0.67
C PHE A 167 -1.64 11.08 -0.24
N GLU A 168 -1.92 12.00 -1.16
CA GLU A 168 -2.75 13.17 -0.88
C GLU A 168 -4.25 12.84 -0.88
N PRO A 169 -5.07 13.57 -0.10
CA PRO A 169 -4.73 14.71 0.77
C PRO A 169 -4.24 14.31 2.17
N ASP A 170 -4.03 13.01 2.43
CA ASP A 170 -3.78 12.52 3.79
C ASP A 170 -2.34 12.72 4.25
N ARG A 171 -1.37 12.75 3.32
CA ARG A 171 0.01 13.15 3.62
C ARG A 171 0.07 14.58 4.15
N ALA A 172 -0.52 15.57 3.46
CA ALA A 172 -0.57 16.95 3.94
C ALA A 172 -1.21 17.07 5.33
N LYS A 173 -2.27 16.30 5.61
CA LYS A 173 -2.90 16.27 6.94
C LYS A 173 -1.96 15.74 8.02
N ILE A 174 -1.22 14.66 7.75
CA ILE A 174 -0.23 14.12 8.68
C ILE A 174 0.87 15.15 8.95
N LEU A 175 1.40 15.79 7.91
CA LEU A 175 2.43 16.83 8.06
C LEU A 175 1.93 18.01 8.89
N GLN A 176 0.71 18.50 8.63
CA GLN A 176 0.07 19.52 9.47
C GLN A 176 -0.10 19.04 10.92
N GLY A 177 -0.43 17.77 11.13
CA GLY A 177 -0.49 17.16 12.45
C GLY A 177 0.86 17.15 13.16
N ASN A 178 1.96 16.91 12.45
CA ASN A 178 3.30 16.94 13.02
C ASN A 178 3.64 18.32 13.60
N ASP A 179 3.29 19.39 12.89
CA ASP A 179 3.50 20.78 13.33
C ASP A 179 2.65 21.12 14.57
N MET A 180 1.40 20.63 14.60
CA MET A 180 0.49 20.83 15.73
C MET A 180 0.90 20.05 16.99
N TYR A 181 1.60 18.91 16.82
CA TYR A 181 1.92 18.00 17.91
C TYR A 181 3.42 17.66 17.95
N PRO A 182 4.27 18.59 18.42
CA PRO A 182 5.69 18.33 18.67
C PRO A 182 5.90 17.17 19.65
N TRP A 183 7.03 16.48 19.51
CA TRP A 183 7.34 15.24 20.25
C TRP A 183 7.09 15.31 21.76
N GLY A 184 7.52 16.39 22.43
CA GLY A 184 7.39 16.57 23.88
C GLY A 184 5.94 16.62 24.38
N CYS A 185 4.99 17.03 23.53
CA CYS A 185 3.59 17.24 23.91
C CYS A 185 2.66 16.05 23.57
N LYS A 186 3.21 14.98 22.98
CA LYS A 186 2.40 13.84 22.52
C LYS A 186 1.82 13.03 23.70
N ILE A 187 0.64 12.47 23.47
CA ILE A 187 -0.01 11.56 24.40
C ILE A 187 0.75 10.22 24.42
N ASN A 188 1.16 9.77 25.61
CA ASN A 188 1.81 8.47 25.88
C ASN A 188 0.84 7.29 25.75
N ARG A 189 0.14 7.16 24.62
CA ARG A 189 -0.80 6.06 24.33
C ARG A 189 -0.62 5.57 22.91
N LEU A 190 -0.81 4.27 22.70
CA LEU A 190 -0.99 3.68 21.37
C LEU A 190 -2.33 4.11 20.80
N PHE A 191 -2.37 4.48 19.53
CA PHE A 191 -3.60 4.90 18.88
C PHE A 191 -3.89 4.12 17.61
N PHE A 192 -5.17 3.81 17.42
CA PHE A 192 -5.71 3.24 16.19
C PHE A 192 -7.16 3.67 15.96
N ARG A 193 -7.47 4.04 14.71
CA ARG A 193 -8.84 4.17 14.18
C ARG A 193 -8.89 3.57 12.78
N GLY A 194 -9.88 2.72 12.55
CA GLY A 194 -10.07 2.06 11.27
C GLY A 194 -11.24 1.09 11.30
N LYS A 195 -11.41 0.31 10.24
CA LYS A 195 -12.39 -0.77 10.15
C LYS A 195 -11.78 -2.12 10.55
N ASP A 196 -12.63 -3.13 10.72
CA ASP A 196 -12.26 -4.52 10.99
C ASP A 196 -11.87 -5.32 9.73
N THR A 197 -11.23 -4.69 8.74
CA THR A 197 -10.72 -5.42 7.55
C THR A 197 -9.64 -6.42 7.94
N GLY A 198 -9.42 -7.45 7.11
CA GLY A 198 -8.57 -8.60 7.43
C GLY A 198 -9.29 -9.70 8.21
N VAL A 199 -10.59 -9.56 8.45
CA VAL A 199 -11.46 -10.63 8.94
C VAL A 199 -11.93 -11.46 7.75
N HIS A 200 -11.59 -12.75 7.75
CA HIS A 200 -12.04 -13.71 6.74
C HIS A 200 -13.23 -14.55 7.26
N GLU A 201 -13.79 -15.41 6.40
CA GLU A 201 -15.11 -16.06 6.47
C GLU A 201 -15.51 -16.78 7.79
N ASP A 202 -14.56 -16.98 8.71
CA ASP A 202 -14.82 -17.55 10.05
C ASP A 202 -15.17 -16.47 11.08
N TYR A 203 -16.46 -16.15 11.17
CA TYR A 203 -16.99 -15.13 12.07
C TYR A 203 -17.04 -15.55 13.53
N ALA A 204 -17.01 -16.86 13.83
CA ALA A 204 -16.92 -17.34 15.20
C ALA A 204 -15.61 -16.86 15.83
N ARG A 205 -14.57 -16.72 15.01
CA ARG A 205 -13.23 -16.24 15.36
C ARG A 205 -13.03 -14.75 15.15
N TRP A 206 -14.08 -13.94 14.94
CA TRP A 206 -13.93 -12.49 14.71
C TRP A 206 -13.03 -11.80 15.75
N LYS A 207 -13.15 -12.17 17.04
CA LYS A 207 -12.34 -11.59 18.12
C LYS A 207 -10.85 -11.98 18.05
N ASP A 208 -10.52 -13.03 17.30
CA ASP A 208 -9.16 -13.54 17.18
C ASP A 208 -8.36 -12.82 16.10
N TYR A 209 -9.03 -12.13 15.17
CA TYR A 209 -8.34 -11.35 14.15
C TYR A 209 -7.61 -10.15 14.75
N PRO A 210 -6.48 -9.71 14.15
CA PRO A 210 -5.60 -8.72 14.76
C PRO A 210 -6.29 -7.39 15.13
N ARG A 211 -7.13 -6.81 14.26
CA ARG A 211 -7.80 -5.53 14.55
C ARG A 211 -8.86 -5.64 15.65
N PRO A 212 -9.79 -6.62 15.65
CA PRO A 212 -10.67 -6.87 16.78
C PRO A 212 -9.91 -7.13 18.09
N ARG A 213 -8.80 -7.88 18.05
CA ARG A 213 -7.94 -8.13 19.21
C ARG A 213 -7.32 -6.85 19.76
N LEU A 214 -6.84 -5.93 18.90
CA LEU A 214 -6.35 -4.61 19.33
C LEU A 214 -7.44 -3.80 20.05
N VAL A 215 -8.66 -3.78 19.53
CA VAL A 215 -9.77 -3.03 20.15
C VAL A 215 -10.19 -3.66 21.49
N ALA A 216 -10.17 -4.99 21.58
CA ALA A 216 -10.37 -5.70 22.84
C ALA A 216 -9.27 -5.36 23.87
N LEU A 217 -8.01 -5.31 23.45
CA LEU A 217 -6.88 -4.87 24.29
C LEU A 217 -7.06 -3.41 24.74
N SER A 218 -7.56 -2.53 23.89
CA SER A 218 -7.87 -1.14 24.27
C SER A 218 -8.97 -1.04 25.32
N ALA A 219 -10.00 -1.89 25.25
CA ALA A 219 -11.03 -1.95 26.29
C ALA A 219 -10.47 -2.40 27.65
N LYS A 220 -9.51 -3.32 27.65
CA LYS A 220 -8.86 -3.83 28.87
C LYS A 220 -7.79 -2.88 29.43
N TYR A 221 -7.05 -2.18 28.56
CA TYR A 221 -5.95 -1.29 28.92
C TYR A 221 -6.14 0.13 28.38
N PRO A 222 -7.23 0.84 28.72
CA PRO A 222 -7.59 2.12 28.12
C PRO A 222 -6.57 3.22 28.40
N LYS A 223 -5.83 3.15 29.52
CA LYS A 223 -4.74 4.09 29.84
C LYS A 223 -3.51 3.92 28.94
N LEU A 224 -3.35 2.77 28.28
CA LEU A 224 -2.21 2.45 27.41
C LEU A 224 -2.56 2.54 25.93
N ILE A 225 -3.78 2.11 25.57
CA ILE A 225 -4.20 1.94 24.18
C ILE A 225 -5.52 2.68 23.96
N ASP A 226 -5.57 3.45 22.90
CA ASP A 226 -6.72 4.13 22.34
C ASP A 226 -7.04 3.57 20.95
N ALA A 227 -7.69 2.42 20.90
CA ALA A 227 -8.09 1.76 19.66
C ALA A 227 -9.61 1.57 19.60
N LYS A 228 -10.23 2.01 18.51
CA LYS A 228 -11.66 1.83 18.24
C LYS A 228 -11.92 1.64 16.75
N PHE A 229 -13.04 1.01 16.45
CA PHE A 229 -13.60 0.99 15.11
C PHE A 229 -14.39 2.28 14.84
N ASN A 230 -14.11 2.97 13.74
CA ASN A 230 -14.92 4.11 13.29
C ASN A 230 -16.09 3.68 12.40
N ASP A 231 -15.94 2.52 11.77
CA ASP A 231 -16.93 1.83 10.97
C ASP A 231 -16.54 0.34 10.93
N LEU A 232 -17.42 -0.53 10.47
CA LEU A 232 -17.10 -1.94 10.24
C LEU A 232 -17.29 -2.28 8.77
N PHE A 233 -16.37 -3.04 8.22
CA PHE A 233 -16.58 -3.70 6.94
C PHE A 233 -17.63 -4.80 7.10
N TYR A 234 -17.57 -5.53 8.22
CA TYR A 234 -18.47 -6.64 8.47
C TYR A 234 -19.66 -6.25 9.37
N THR A 235 -20.76 -5.88 8.72
CA THR A 235 -21.94 -5.29 9.38
C THR A 235 -22.63 -6.17 10.43
N PRO A 236 -22.66 -7.52 10.35
CA PRO A 236 -23.30 -8.35 11.39
C PRO A 236 -22.64 -8.20 12.77
N MET A 237 -21.36 -7.81 12.82
CA MET A 237 -20.63 -7.62 14.08
C MET A 237 -20.90 -6.25 14.73
N LEU A 238 -21.61 -5.35 14.06
CA LEU A 238 -21.88 -4.00 14.56
C LEU A 238 -22.62 -3.98 15.90
N LYS A 239 -23.63 -4.84 16.07
CA LYS A 239 -24.38 -4.93 17.33
C LYS A 239 -23.46 -5.37 18.48
N LYS A 240 -22.58 -6.34 18.23
CA LYS A 240 -21.59 -6.81 19.21
C LYS A 240 -20.56 -5.72 19.51
N ALA A 241 -19.99 -5.08 18.49
CA ALA A 241 -19.02 -4.00 18.64
C ALA A 241 -19.58 -2.82 19.45
N LYS A 242 -20.84 -2.42 19.20
CA LYS A 242 -21.52 -1.38 19.99
C LYS A 242 -21.71 -1.81 21.44
N LYS A 243 -22.20 -3.03 21.69
CA LYS A 243 -22.40 -3.57 23.05
C LYS A 243 -21.10 -3.60 23.86
N GLU A 244 -19.99 -3.96 23.22
CA GLU A 244 -18.67 -4.06 23.85
C GLU A 244 -17.97 -2.69 23.95
N GLY A 245 -18.59 -1.62 23.46
CA GLY A 245 -18.00 -0.28 23.42
C GLY A 245 -16.81 -0.13 22.47
N TRP A 246 -16.72 -0.97 21.43
CA TRP A 246 -15.60 -1.02 20.48
C TRP A 246 -15.68 0.04 19.38
N MET A 247 -16.82 0.70 19.24
CA MET A 247 -17.02 1.78 18.27
C MET A 247 -16.53 3.13 18.83
N GLY A 248 -16.02 3.99 17.95
CA GLY A 248 -15.58 5.35 18.26
C GLY A 248 -15.88 6.30 17.09
N LYS A 249 -15.74 7.60 17.33
CA LYS A 249 -15.90 8.60 16.25
C LYS A 249 -14.77 8.46 15.23
N PHE A 250 -15.06 8.82 13.98
CA PHE A 250 -14.03 9.07 12.98
C PHE A 250 -13.03 10.11 13.52
N VAL A 251 -11.74 9.87 13.28
CA VAL A 251 -10.66 10.80 13.61
C VAL A 251 -9.89 11.04 12.32
N SER A 252 -9.74 12.32 11.95
CA SER A 252 -8.93 12.71 10.79
C SER A 252 -7.46 12.31 11.02
N THR A 253 -6.78 11.89 9.96
CA THR A 253 -5.34 11.56 9.94
C THR A 253 -4.49 12.69 10.51
N LYS A 254 -4.92 13.95 10.35
CA LYS A 254 -4.36 15.15 10.97
C LYS A 254 -4.14 15.04 12.49
N HIS A 255 -4.98 14.29 13.18
CA HIS A 255 -4.90 14.15 14.65
C HIS A 255 -4.18 12.86 15.09
N PHE A 256 -3.72 12.02 14.17
CA PHE A 256 -2.96 10.84 14.53
C PHE A 256 -1.63 11.23 15.19
N PRO A 257 -0.85 12.20 14.69
CA PRO A 257 0.40 12.63 15.33
C PRO A 257 0.25 13.16 16.76
N ARG A 258 -0.97 13.40 17.26
CA ARG A 258 -1.21 13.70 18.68
C ARG A 258 -0.73 12.59 19.62
N TYR A 259 -0.68 11.36 19.14
CA TYR A 259 -0.30 10.18 19.92
C TYR A 259 1.14 9.80 19.64
N ARG A 260 1.88 9.40 20.69
CA ARG A 260 3.28 9.00 20.59
C ARG A 260 3.46 7.69 19.83
N TYR A 261 2.50 6.78 19.96
CA TYR A 261 2.56 5.46 19.34
C TYR A 261 1.36 5.27 18.39
N LEU A 262 1.62 4.87 17.15
CA LEU A 262 0.60 4.63 16.13
C LEU A 262 0.66 3.16 15.69
N MET A 263 -0.48 2.47 15.73
CA MET A 263 -0.53 1.06 15.37
C MET A 263 -0.79 0.90 13.86
N ASP A 264 0.04 0.08 13.21
CA ASP A 264 -0.17 -0.45 11.88
C ASP A 264 -0.52 -1.95 11.94
N ILE A 265 -1.71 -2.29 11.44
CA ILE A 265 -2.18 -3.66 11.30
C ILE A 265 -2.75 -3.82 9.91
N ASP A 266 -2.29 -4.85 9.21
CA ASP A 266 -2.74 -5.21 7.87
C ASP A 266 -4.26 -5.45 7.85
N GLY A 267 -4.85 -5.23 6.68
CA GLY A 267 -6.26 -5.48 6.40
C GLY A 267 -6.40 -6.82 5.69
N ASN A 268 -7.10 -6.81 4.55
CA ASN A 268 -7.14 -7.98 3.67
C ASN A 268 -5.76 -8.29 3.06
N CYS A 269 -4.90 -7.28 2.99
CA CYS A 269 -3.48 -7.34 2.64
C CYS A 269 -2.72 -6.26 3.43
N ALA A 270 -1.44 -6.05 3.10
CA ALA A 270 -0.61 -4.98 3.66
C ALA A 270 -1.39 -3.65 3.73
N ALA A 271 -1.31 -2.95 4.86
CA ALA A 271 -2.18 -1.81 5.16
C ALA A 271 -1.92 -0.56 4.29
N THR A 272 -2.33 -0.56 3.03
CA THR A 272 -2.32 0.61 2.13
C THR A 272 -3.54 1.50 2.40
N PRO A 273 -3.40 2.84 2.50
CA PRO A 273 -2.17 3.64 2.56
C PRO A 273 -1.66 3.88 3.99
N ARG A 274 -2.15 3.18 5.02
CA ARG A 274 -1.84 3.48 6.43
C ARG A 274 -0.35 3.45 6.73
N PHE A 275 0.33 2.33 6.49
CA PHE A 275 1.74 2.23 6.85
C PHE A 275 2.61 3.33 6.22
N PRO A 276 2.56 3.59 4.89
CA PRO A 276 3.32 4.69 4.29
C PRO A 276 2.93 6.07 4.86
N LEU A 277 1.64 6.35 5.09
CA LEU A 277 1.21 7.60 5.73
C LEU A 277 1.77 7.76 7.15
N LEU A 278 1.82 6.67 7.93
CA LEU A 278 2.36 6.71 9.29
C LEU A 278 3.87 6.96 9.30
N LEU A 279 4.62 6.54 8.26
CA LEU A 279 6.06 6.84 8.14
C LEU A 279 6.33 8.35 8.04
N HIS A 280 5.44 9.14 7.43
CA HIS A 280 5.57 10.60 7.41
C HIS A 280 5.23 11.27 8.76
N SER A 281 4.67 10.54 9.72
CA SER A 281 4.35 11.11 11.04
C SER A 281 5.60 11.26 11.90
N ASN A 282 5.60 12.21 12.83
CA ASN A 282 6.61 12.32 13.89
C ASN A 282 6.26 11.46 15.12
N SER A 283 5.64 10.29 14.91
CA SER A 283 5.25 9.34 15.95
C SER A 283 5.90 7.97 15.73
N VAL A 284 5.98 7.16 16.78
CA VAL A 284 6.53 5.81 16.72
C VAL A 284 5.50 4.86 16.15
N ILE A 285 5.87 4.10 15.13
CA ILE A 285 4.98 3.11 14.54
C ILE A 285 5.21 1.77 15.22
N LEU A 286 4.13 1.12 15.67
CA LEU A 286 4.14 -0.29 16.01
C LEU A 286 3.49 -1.04 14.86
N LYS A 287 4.26 -1.88 14.16
CA LYS A 287 3.78 -2.61 12.98
C LYS A 287 3.64 -4.09 13.27
N SER A 288 2.43 -4.60 13.05
CA SER A 288 2.17 -6.04 12.96
C SER A 288 2.94 -6.62 11.76
N ILE A 289 3.81 -7.59 12.03
CA ILE A 289 4.59 -8.30 10.99
C ILE A 289 3.75 -9.43 10.41
N THR A 290 3.50 -9.37 9.11
CA THR A 290 2.82 -10.40 8.33
C THR A 290 3.69 -10.81 7.13
N ASP A 291 3.22 -11.78 6.35
CA ASP A 291 3.86 -12.13 5.09
C ASP A 291 3.48 -11.17 3.95
N SER A 292 2.51 -10.27 4.14
CA SER A 292 2.10 -9.32 3.11
C SER A 292 3.09 -8.15 3.01
N ILE A 293 3.58 -7.89 1.80
CA ILE A 293 4.63 -6.91 1.52
C ILE A 293 4.24 -5.93 0.41
N GLN A 294 4.92 -4.77 0.40
CA GLN A 294 4.88 -3.76 -0.66
C GLN A 294 6.29 -3.53 -1.23
N TRP A 295 6.37 -2.86 -2.39
CA TRP A 295 7.60 -2.62 -3.16
C TRP A 295 8.73 -1.94 -2.35
N PHE A 296 8.43 -1.04 -1.41
CA PHE A 296 9.45 -0.32 -0.63
C PHE A 296 9.89 -1.04 0.66
N TYR A 297 9.24 -2.15 1.03
CA TYR A 297 9.52 -2.86 2.29
C TYR A 297 10.98 -3.31 2.48
N PRO A 298 11.79 -3.62 1.44
CA PRO A 298 13.21 -3.96 1.64
C PRO A 298 14.03 -2.87 2.34
N LYS A 299 13.58 -1.61 2.29
CA LYS A 299 14.25 -0.49 2.97
C LYS A 299 13.81 -0.31 4.42
N ILE A 300 12.69 -0.92 4.78
CA ILE A 300 12.07 -0.81 6.09
C ILE A 300 12.74 -1.82 7.03
N LYS A 301 13.20 -1.35 8.19
CA LYS A 301 13.95 -2.14 9.17
C LYS A 301 13.35 -2.03 10.57
N PRO A 302 13.11 -3.16 11.26
CA PRO A 302 12.59 -3.16 12.63
C PRO A 302 13.61 -2.52 13.59
N TYR A 303 13.11 -1.82 14.60
CA TYR A 303 13.85 -1.00 15.57
C TYR A 303 14.71 0.12 14.98
N VAL A 304 14.69 0.32 13.65
CA VAL A 304 15.25 1.50 12.98
C VAL A 304 14.15 2.46 12.58
N HIS A 305 13.06 1.94 11.98
CA HIS A 305 11.96 2.76 11.45
C HIS A 305 10.62 2.49 12.13
N PHE A 306 10.49 1.36 12.85
CA PHE A 306 9.26 0.99 13.55
C PHE A 306 9.56 -0.08 14.62
N ILE A 307 8.64 -0.28 15.56
CA ILE A 307 8.71 -1.37 16.54
C ILE A 307 7.89 -2.56 16.01
N PRO A 308 8.50 -3.74 15.78
CA PRO A 308 7.77 -4.91 15.30
C PRO A 308 6.86 -5.50 16.39
N VAL A 309 5.67 -5.92 15.99
CA VAL A 309 4.71 -6.64 16.84
C VAL A 309 4.33 -7.93 16.11
N LYS A 310 4.17 -9.03 16.85
CA LYS A 310 3.67 -10.29 16.28
C LYS A 310 2.28 -10.09 15.69
N GLU A 311 1.97 -10.84 14.63
CA GLU A 311 0.67 -10.77 13.95
C GLU A 311 -0.52 -10.98 14.90
N ASP A 312 -0.34 -11.89 15.85
CA ASP A 312 -1.34 -12.23 16.86
C ASP A 312 -1.42 -11.22 18.02
N LEU A 313 -0.60 -10.16 17.99
CA LEU A 313 -0.47 -9.12 19.03
C LEU A 313 -0.10 -9.65 20.42
N SER A 314 0.40 -10.88 20.54
CA SER A 314 0.73 -11.50 21.84
C SER A 314 1.82 -10.76 22.60
N ASP A 315 2.71 -10.04 21.90
CA ASP A 315 3.81 -9.25 22.45
C ASP A 315 3.52 -7.73 22.49
N LEU A 316 2.31 -7.28 22.11
CA LEU A 316 1.99 -5.85 22.02
C LEU A 316 2.20 -5.11 23.35
N LEU A 317 1.77 -5.71 24.48
CA LEU A 317 1.91 -5.07 25.80
C LEU A 317 3.37 -4.97 26.24
N SER A 318 4.18 -6.01 25.99
CA SER A 318 5.62 -5.96 26.26
C SER A 318 6.33 -4.95 25.37
N GLN A 319 5.94 -4.82 24.10
CA GLN A 319 6.51 -3.83 23.19
C GLN A 319 6.15 -2.39 23.60
N LEU A 320 4.93 -2.15 24.07
CA LEU A 320 4.55 -0.85 24.62
C LEU A 320 5.30 -0.53 25.92
N GLU A 321 5.57 -1.53 26.75
CA GLU A 321 6.37 -1.34 27.96
C GLU A 321 7.84 -1.03 27.64
N TRP A 322 8.43 -1.76 26.69
CA TRP A 322 9.75 -1.43 26.15
C TRP A 322 9.79 0.00 25.64
N ALA A 323 8.82 0.40 24.81
CA ALA A 323 8.78 1.72 24.18
C ALA A 323 8.60 2.88 25.17
N LYS A 324 8.01 2.65 26.34
CA LYS A 324 7.92 3.65 27.41
C LYS A 324 9.25 3.84 28.13
N ASN A 325 10.00 2.77 28.31
CA ASN A 325 11.29 2.77 29.02
C ASN A 325 12.45 3.21 28.11
N HIS A 326 12.24 3.26 26.79
CA HIS A 326 13.23 3.65 25.78
C HIS A 326 12.76 4.88 24.99
N HIS A 327 12.52 5.98 25.70
CA HIS A 327 11.93 7.19 25.13
C HIS A 327 12.81 7.84 24.05
N HIS A 328 14.12 7.87 24.29
CA HIS A 328 15.10 8.48 23.39
C HIS A 328 15.22 7.66 22.09
N GLU A 329 15.31 6.34 22.21
CA GLU A 329 15.33 5.40 21.09
C GLU A 329 14.04 5.49 20.27
N CYS A 330 12.89 5.60 20.93
CA CYS A 330 11.61 5.83 20.26
C CYS A 330 11.60 7.11 19.43
N GLN A 331 12.17 8.21 19.95
CA GLN A 331 12.29 9.45 19.21
C GLN A 331 13.15 9.27 17.95
N ILE A 332 14.31 8.63 18.08
CA ILE A 332 15.20 8.31 16.96
C ILE A 332 14.48 7.44 15.93
N ILE A 333 13.76 6.40 16.36
CA ILE A 333 12.99 5.51 15.47
C ILE A 333 11.99 6.32 14.65
N SER A 334 11.24 7.23 15.28
CA SER A 334 10.27 8.09 14.57
C SER A 334 10.93 9.06 13.59
N GLN A 335 12.12 9.59 13.93
CA GLN A 335 12.87 10.49 13.06
C GLN A 335 13.41 9.75 11.83
N ASN A 336 13.99 8.56 12.04
CA ASN A 336 14.46 7.69 10.97
C ASN A 336 13.31 7.27 10.04
N ALA A 337 12.13 6.94 10.59
CA ALA A 337 10.94 6.61 9.82
C ALA A 337 10.55 7.75 8.86
N ARG A 338 10.53 8.98 9.39
CA ARG A 338 10.20 10.18 8.61
C ARG A 338 11.24 10.47 7.55
N GLN A 339 12.52 10.38 7.88
CA GLN A 339 13.59 10.55 6.91
C GLN A 339 13.46 9.52 5.78
N LEU A 340 13.24 8.24 6.13
CA LEU A 340 13.05 7.20 5.13
C LEU A 340 11.84 7.48 4.24
N ALA A 341 10.73 7.97 4.79
CA ALA A 341 9.55 8.34 4.01
C ALA A 341 9.89 9.39 2.95
N GLU A 342 10.64 10.45 3.30
CA GLU A 342 11.09 11.44 2.32
C GLU A 342 12.07 10.86 1.29
N GLU A 343 12.86 9.86 1.65
CA GLU A 343 13.81 9.20 0.72
C GLU A 343 13.14 8.25 -0.27
N VAL A 344 12.16 7.46 0.16
CA VAL A 344 11.60 6.34 -0.63
C VAL A 344 10.14 6.51 -1.02
N LEU A 345 9.41 7.44 -0.37
CA LEU A 345 7.99 7.71 -0.60
C LEU A 345 7.71 9.15 -1.06
N SER A 346 8.73 9.93 -1.42
CA SER A 346 8.49 11.17 -2.18
C SER A 346 7.90 10.84 -3.55
N HIS A 347 7.08 11.72 -4.10
CA HIS A 347 6.48 11.54 -5.42
C HIS A 347 7.55 11.22 -6.50
N GLU A 348 8.69 11.91 -6.48
CA GLU A 348 9.80 11.65 -7.40
C GLU A 348 10.47 10.29 -7.16
N ALA A 349 10.62 9.85 -5.90
CA ALA A 349 11.19 8.54 -5.59
C ALA A 349 10.26 7.40 -6.06
N ILE A 350 8.94 7.60 -5.92
CA ILE A 350 7.90 6.68 -6.40
C ILE A 350 7.95 6.57 -7.93
N PHE A 351 7.97 7.71 -8.64
CA PHE A 351 8.07 7.73 -10.10
C PHE A 351 9.41 7.18 -10.60
N LEU A 352 10.51 7.44 -9.89
CA LEU A 352 11.81 6.87 -10.20
C LEU A 352 11.78 5.34 -10.09
N TYR A 353 11.23 4.78 -9.01
CA TYR A 353 11.10 3.34 -8.86
C TYR A 353 10.26 2.74 -9.99
N LEU A 354 9.09 3.33 -10.27
CA LEU A 354 8.21 2.88 -11.34
C LEU A 354 8.92 2.90 -12.70
N TYR A 355 9.64 3.98 -13.03
CA TYR A 355 10.42 4.06 -14.26
C TYR A 355 11.48 2.96 -14.36
N ARG A 356 12.26 2.77 -13.30
CA ARG A 356 13.34 1.75 -13.28
C ARG A 356 12.79 0.33 -13.36
N LEU A 357 11.65 0.07 -12.73
CA LEU A 357 10.94 -1.21 -12.84
C LEU A 357 10.51 -1.47 -14.29
N LEU A 358 9.85 -0.50 -14.94
CA LEU A 358 9.37 -0.63 -16.32
C LEU A 358 10.51 -0.73 -17.33
N GLU A 359 11.59 0.03 -17.12
CA GLU A 359 12.81 -0.02 -17.92
C GLU A 359 13.45 -1.42 -17.87
N GLU A 360 13.57 -2.01 -16.68
CA GLU A 360 14.15 -3.34 -16.52
C GLU A 360 13.23 -4.45 -17.02
N TYR A 361 11.92 -4.32 -16.81
CA TYR A 361 10.91 -5.22 -17.36
C TYR A 361 10.94 -5.26 -18.89
N SER A 362 11.03 -4.09 -19.53
CA SER A 362 11.13 -3.96 -20.99
C SER A 362 12.35 -4.70 -21.56
N LYS A 363 13.53 -4.55 -20.92
CA LYS A 363 14.75 -5.28 -21.35
C LYS A 363 14.54 -6.79 -21.33
N ARG A 364 13.87 -7.32 -20.30
CA ARG A 364 13.58 -8.76 -20.21
C ARG A 364 12.56 -9.19 -21.25
N GLN A 365 11.51 -8.42 -21.49
CA GLN A 365 10.56 -8.72 -22.57
C GLN A 365 11.25 -8.79 -23.94
N GLN A 366 12.12 -7.83 -24.24
CA GLN A 366 12.83 -7.77 -25.53
C GLN A 366 13.73 -8.99 -25.75
N GLN A 367 14.35 -9.54 -24.69
CA GLN A 367 15.11 -10.79 -24.80
C GLN A 367 14.25 -11.96 -25.30
N TYR A 368 13.00 -12.06 -24.86
CA TYR A 368 12.10 -13.16 -25.25
C TYR A 368 11.26 -12.85 -26.50
N TYR A 369 11.17 -11.60 -26.92
CA TYR A 369 10.50 -11.22 -28.16
C TYR A 369 11.37 -11.50 -29.39
N LEU A 370 12.70 -11.55 -29.21
CA LEU A 370 13.67 -11.87 -30.26
C LEU A 370 13.94 -13.39 -30.40
N GLU A 371 13.39 -14.22 -29.51
CA GLU A 371 13.54 -15.69 -29.52
C GLU A 371 12.41 -16.42 -30.30
N LEU A 372 11.54 -15.68 -30.99
CA LEU A 372 10.48 -16.17 -31.87
C LEU A 372 10.65 -15.56 -33.27
#